data_AF-A0A9D4WNS7-F1
#
_entry.id   AF-A0A9D4WNS7-F1
#
_cell.length_a   1.000
_cell.length_b   1.000
_cell.length_c   1.000
_cell.angle_alpha   90.00
_cell.angle_beta   90.00
_cell.angle_gamma   90.00
#
_symmetry.space_group_name_H-M   'P 1'
#
loop_
_entity.id
_entity.type
_entity.pdbx_description
1 polymer ?
#
loop_
_entity_poly.entity_id
_entity_poly.type
_entity_poly.pdbx_seq_one_letter_code
_entity_poly.pdbx_strand_id
1 'polypeptide(L)'
;MEFSNLKCIKLVLAFLKLSFYKESDLTKLDIQINGECVEPLATIVHRDKAYSVGRALTLKLKELIPRQMFKIPIQACIGAKVIASESLSAIRKDVLAKCYGGDITRKKKLLKKQAAGKKRMKSIGKVDVPQEAFMAVLKLEKEDW
;
A
#
# COMPACT_ATOMS: atom_id res chain seq x y z
N MET A 1 6.36 18.36 -7.93
CA MET A 1 7.33 18.61 -6.83
C MET A 1 6.89 19.90 -6.16
N GLU A 2 6.26 19.98 -5.00
CA GLU A 2 5.86 19.04 -3.96
C GLU A 2 4.50 19.54 -3.43
N PHE A 3 3.49 18.67 -3.32
CA PHE A 3 2.20 19.00 -2.68
C PHE A 3 2.28 18.87 -1.14
N SER A 4 3.41 19.26 -0.55
CA SER A 4 3.74 18.98 0.84
C SER A 4 3.21 20.02 1.84
N ASN A 5 2.65 21.16 1.39
CA ASN A 5 2.19 22.22 2.31
C ASN A 5 0.94 22.98 1.84
N LEU A 6 -0.15 22.27 1.53
CA LEU A 6 -1.47 22.91 1.50
C LEU A 6 -2.32 22.44 2.68
N LYS A 7 -2.29 23.24 3.76
CA LYS A 7 -3.44 23.34 4.67
C LYS A 7 -4.67 23.56 3.80
N CYS A 8 -5.66 22.68 3.88
CA CYS A 8 -7.04 22.84 3.38
C CYS A 8 -7.13 23.73 2.13
N ILE A 9 -7.02 23.14 0.93
CA ILE A 9 -7.21 23.88 -0.31
C ILE A 9 -8.67 24.32 -0.41
N LYS A 10 -8.97 25.51 0.12
CA LYS A 10 -10.08 26.36 -0.30
C LYS A 10 -9.77 26.80 -1.74
N LEU A 11 -10.11 25.93 -2.70
CA LEU A 11 -9.87 26.21 -4.11
C LEU A 11 -10.94 27.21 -4.57
N VAL A 12 -10.50 28.45 -4.83
CA VAL A 12 -11.33 29.52 -5.40
C VAL A 12 -10.92 29.72 -6.86
N LEU A 13 -11.95 29.86 -7.72
CA LEU A 13 -12.00 30.19 -9.16
C LEU A 13 -11.83 29.02 -10.16
N ALA A 14 -12.59 28.91 -11.28
CA ALA A 14 -13.86 29.47 -11.77
C ALA A 14 -14.17 28.85 -13.17
N PHE A 15 -15.44 28.57 -13.52
CA PHE A 15 -16.18 29.20 -14.65
C PHE A 15 -17.59 28.59 -14.86
N LEU A 16 -18.60 29.44 -14.71
CA LEU A 16 -19.97 29.42 -15.26
C LEU A 16 -20.86 28.16 -15.07
N LYS A 17 -21.85 28.32 -14.17
CA LYS A 17 -23.18 27.66 -14.10
C LYS A 17 -23.33 26.39 -13.23
N LEU A 18 -22.92 26.45 -11.95
CA LEU A 18 -23.41 25.61 -10.84
C LEU A 18 -22.87 26.13 -9.48
N SER A 19 -23.24 27.36 -9.10
CA SER A 19 -22.65 28.03 -7.94
C SER A 19 -23.38 27.73 -6.63
N PHE A 20 -23.10 26.58 -6.03
CA PHE A 20 -23.17 26.41 -4.57
C PHE A 20 -22.03 25.47 -4.13
N TYR A 21 -20.86 26.04 -3.86
CA TYR A 21 -19.80 25.31 -3.17
C TYR A 21 -20.21 25.17 -1.70
N LYS A 22 -20.36 23.93 -1.22
CA LYS A 22 -20.64 23.63 0.18
C LYS A 22 -19.34 23.21 0.87
N GLU A 23 -19.05 23.82 2.00
CA GLU A 23 -17.95 23.37 2.86
C GLU A 23 -18.20 21.92 3.29
N SER A 24 -17.20 21.06 3.09
CA SER A 24 -17.23 19.64 3.43
C SER A 24 -15.88 19.21 4.01
N ASP A 25 -15.89 18.24 4.92
CA ASP A 25 -14.68 17.75 5.57
C ASP A 25 -13.99 16.71 4.68
N LEU A 26 -13.14 17.20 3.78
CA LEU A 26 -12.38 16.41 2.83
C LEU A 26 -10.95 16.16 3.33
N THR A 27 -10.50 14.93 3.16
CA THR A 27 -9.17 14.48 3.55
C THR A 27 -8.47 13.78 2.39
N LYS A 28 -7.17 14.03 2.25
CA LYS A 28 -6.34 13.34 1.26
C LYS A 28 -5.90 12.00 1.84
N LEU A 29 -6.22 10.92 1.11
CA LEU A 29 -5.82 9.56 1.41
C LEU A 29 -4.67 9.19 0.48
N ASP A 30 -3.51 8.93 1.07
CA ASP A 30 -2.29 8.51 0.38
C ASP A 30 -2.09 7.00 0.57
N ILE A 31 -1.60 6.31 -0.46
CA ILE A 31 -1.23 4.89 -0.36
C ILE A 31 0.29 4.75 -0.32
N GLN A 32 0.77 3.94 0.62
CA GLN A 32 2.18 3.63 0.82
C GLN A 32 2.41 2.12 0.70
N ILE A 33 3.40 1.73 -0.11
CA ILE A 33 3.80 0.34 -0.33
C ILE A 33 5.26 0.20 0.07
N ASN A 34 5.54 -0.68 1.04
CA ASN A 34 6.89 -0.88 1.60
C ASN A 34 7.59 0.42 2.07
N GLY A 35 6.83 1.43 2.48
CA GLY A 35 7.37 2.73 2.90
C GLY A 35 7.47 3.77 1.77
N GLU A 36 7.21 3.40 0.52
CA GLU A 36 7.22 4.32 -0.61
C GLU A 36 5.79 4.79 -0.93
N CYS A 37 5.59 6.10 -1.04
CA CYS A 37 4.28 6.68 -1.39
C CYS A 37 4.02 6.54 -2.89
N VAL A 38 2.81 6.08 -3.23
CA VAL A 38 2.37 5.90 -4.61
C VAL A 38 1.38 7.02 -4.94
N GLU A 39 1.90 8.16 -5.38
CA GLU A 39 1.10 9.36 -5.69
C GLU A 39 -0.07 9.12 -6.66
N PRO A 40 0.03 8.27 -7.70
CA PRO A 40 -1.09 8.05 -8.64
C PRO A 40 -2.34 7.42 -8.02
N LEU A 41 -2.21 6.82 -6.84
CA LEU A 41 -3.32 6.18 -6.11
C LEU A 41 -3.85 7.06 -4.97
N ALA A 42 -3.40 8.31 -4.87
CA ALA A 42 -3.87 9.22 -3.85
C ALA A 42 -5.25 9.78 -4.22
N THR A 43 -6.18 9.72 -3.28
CA THR A 43 -7.60 10.10 -3.50
C THR A 43 -8.05 11.10 -2.44
N ILE A 44 -8.94 12.01 -2.81
CA ILE A 44 -9.61 12.91 -1.85
C ILE A 44 -10.96 12.29 -1.47
N VAL A 45 -11.16 12.04 -0.17
CA VAL A 45 -12.35 11.38 0.38
C VAL A 45 -12.91 12.17 1.55
N HIS A 46 -14.22 12.06 1.78
CA HIS A 46 -14.83 12.60 3.00
C HIS A 46 -14.26 11.88 4.23
N ARG A 47 -14.02 12.63 5.30
CA ARG A 47 -13.35 12.12 6.51
C ARG A 47 -14.01 10.87 7.09
N ASP A 48 -15.34 10.83 7.12
CA ASP A 48 -16.10 9.69 7.65
C ASP A 48 -15.94 8.41 6.83
N LYS A 49 -15.76 8.55 5.50
CA LYS A 49 -15.58 7.41 4.57
C LYS A 49 -14.12 7.01 4.39
N ALA A 50 -13.17 7.76 4.95
CA ALA A 50 -11.76 7.53 4.68
C ALA A 50 -11.26 6.15 5.13
N TYR A 51 -11.76 5.62 6.25
CA TYR A 51 -11.40 4.29 6.72
C TYR A 51 -11.92 3.16 5.82
N SER A 52 -13.20 3.23 5.41
CA SER A 52 -13.81 2.20 4.57
C SER A 52 -13.14 2.14 3.20
N VAL A 53 -12.95 3.30 2.56
CA VAL A 53 -12.27 3.41 1.27
C VAL A 53 -10.82 2.94 1.37
N GLY A 54 -10.06 3.42 2.37
CA GLY A 54 -8.68 2.99 2.58
C GLY A 54 -8.54 1.48 2.80
N ARG A 55 -9.48 0.87 3.52
CA ARG A 55 -9.48 -0.59 3.72
C ARG A 55 -9.83 -1.36 2.44
N ALA A 56 -10.80 -0.90 1.66
CA ALA A 56 -11.14 -1.52 0.37
C ALA A 56 -9.95 -1.46 -0.61
N LEU A 57 -9.31 -0.29 -0.73
CA LEU A 57 -8.14 -0.08 -1.58
C LEU A 57 -6.96 -0.98 -1.19
N THR A 58 -6.61 -1.02 0.09
CA THR A 58 -5.50 -1.85 0.58
C THR A 58 -5.75 -3.35 0.42
N LEU A 59 -7.00 -3.80 0.57
CA LEU A 59 -7.38 -5.20 0.32
C LEU A 59 -7.26 -5.56 -1.16
N LYS A 60 -7.70 -4.69 -2.06
CA LYS A 60 -7.63 -4.92 -3.51
C LYS A 60 -6.20 -4.93 -4.03
N LEU A 61 -5.37 -4.00 -3.56
CA LEU A 61 -3.94 -4.01 -3.88
C LEU A 61 -3.24 -5.29 -3.42
N LYS A 62 -3.67 -5.88 -2.30
CA LYS A 62 -3.16 -7.18 -1.82
C LYS A 62 -3.54 -8.34 -2.75
N GLU A 63 -4.67 -8.27 -3.44
CA GLU A 63 -5.09 -9.30 -4.42
C GLU A 63 -4.30 -9.17 -5.73
N LEU A 64 -4.00 -7.94 -6.15
CA LEU A 64 -3.41 -7.63 -7.45
C LEU A 64 -1.87 -7.71 -7.44
N ILE A 65 -1.23 -7.36 -6.32
CA ILE A 65 0.23 -7.35 -6.22
C ILE A 65 0.74 -8.78 -5.95
N PRO A 66 1.67 -9.31 -6.77
CA PRO A 66 2.23 -10.63 -6.57
C PRO A 66 3.03 -10.72 -5.27
N ARG A 67 2.93 -11.86 -4.59
CA ARG A 67 3.69 -12.11 -3.36
C ARG A 67 5.19 -12.23 -3.68
N GLN A 68 6.01 -11.62 -2.83
CA GLN A 68 7.46 -11.69 -2.92
C GLN A 68 8.07 -12.55 -1.81
N MET A 69 9.41 -12.70 -1.83
CA MET A 69 10.15 -13.48 -0.83
C MET A 69 10.25 -12.81 0.55
N PHE A 70 9.79 -11.56 0.67
CA PHE A 70 9.69 -10.79 1.91
C PHE A 70 8.26 -10.27 2.12
N LYS A 71 7.98 -9.83 3.34
CA LYS A 71 6.67 -9.28 3.72
C LYS A 71 6.56 -7.85 3.19
N ILE A 72 5.55 -7.57 2.39
CA ILE A 72 5.28 -6.23 1.86
C ILE A 72 4.12 -5.63 2.65
N PRO A 73 4.34 -4.54 3.41
CA PRO A 73 3.24 -3.77 4.00
C PRO A 73 2.63 -2.85 2.95
N ILE A 74 1.30 -2.82 2.89
CA ILE A 74 0.50 -1.89 2.09
C ILE A 74 -0.31 -1.07 3.11
N GLN A 75 -0.21 0.25 3.05
CA GLN A 75 -0.76 1.15 4.05
C GLN A 75 -1.54 2.26 3.36
N ALA A 76 -2.69 2.61 3.92
CA ALA A 76 -3.43 3.83 3.59
C ALA A 76 -3.21 4.83 4.72
N CYS A 77 -2.77 6.03 4.36
CA CYS A 77 -2.35 7.08 5.27
C CYS A 77 -3.15 8.36 4.98
N ILE A 78 -3.46 9.12 6.03
CA ILE A 78 -3.84 10.54 5.90
C ILE A 78 -2.70 11.34 6.51
N GLY A 79 -1.92 12.00 5.66
CA GLY A 79 -0.67 12.63 6.07
C GLY A 79 0.26 11.62 6.76
N ALA A 80 0.58 11.86 8.03
CA ALA A 80 1.46 10.99 8.82
C ALA A 80 0.74 9.80 9.50
N LYS A 81 -0.60 9.79 9.56
CA LYS A 81 -1.37 8.79 10.29
C LYS A 81 -1.76 7.63 9.37
N VAL A 82 -1.34 6.41 9.72
CA VAL A 82 -1.83 5.18 9.07
C VAL A 82 -3.24 4.86 9.56
N ILE A 83 -4.17 4.67 8.64
CA ILE A 83 -5.59 4.41 8.93
C ILE A 83 -5.96 2.95 8.69
N ALA A 84 -5.50 2.40 7.57
CA ALA A 84 -5.66 0.99 7.25
C ALA A 84 -4.31 0.42 6.84
N SER A 85 -4.03 -0.82 7.24
CA SER A 85 -2.81 -1.52 6.85
C SER A 85 -3.11 -2.98 6.57
N GLU A 86 -2.68 -3.43 5.40
CA GLU A 86 -2.68 -4.82 5.00
C GLU A 86 -1.25 -5.27 4.72
N SER A 87 -1.00 -6.58 4.75
CA SER A 87 0.33 -7.09 4.42
C SER A 87 0.28 -8.35 3.59
N LEU A 88 1.14 -8.38 2.57
CA LEU A 88 1.38 -9.56 1.74
C LEU A 88 2.32 -10.51 2.46
N SER A 89 1.90 -11.77 2.57
CA SER A 89 2.71 -12.82 3.16
C SER A 89 3.92 -13.14 2.27
N ALA A 90 5.05 -13.38 2.91
CA ALA A 90 6.29 -13.71 2.22
C ALA A 90 6.28 -15.16 1.75
N ILE A 91 6.62 -15.40 0.49
CA ILE A 91 6.87 -16.76 0.00
C ILE A 91 8.08 -17.33 0.73
N ARG A 92 8.03 -18.62 1.08
CA ARG A 92 9.12 -19.34 1.72
C ARG A 92 9.56 -20.49 0.84
N LYS A 93 10.80 -20.43 0.36
CA LYS A 93 11.47 -21.59 -0.22
C LYS A 93 11.73 -22.63 0.88
N ASP A 94 11.36 -23.87 0.65
CA ASP A 94 11.72 -24.95 1.55
C ASP A 94 13.22 -25.28 1.41
N VAL A 95 14.01 -24.77 2.34
CA VAL A 95 15.46 -25.00 2.40
C VAL A 95 15.79 -26.33 3.08
N LEU A 96 14.82 -26.98 3.72
CA LEU A 96 15.02 -28.19 4.52
C LEU A 96 14.75 -29.47 3.73
N ALA A 97 14.16 -29.39 2.52
CA ALA A 97 13.82 -30.55 1.70
C ALA A 97 14.99 -31.54 1.45
N LYS A 98 16.24 -31.04 1.40
CA LYS A 98 17.46 -31.87 1.22
C LYS A 98 18.10 -32.33 2.53
N CYS A 99 17.50 -32.00 3.68
CA CYS A 99 17.99 -32.39 5.00
C CYS A 99 17.40 -33.74 5.40
N TYR A 100 18.07 -34.80 4.95
CA TYR A 100 17.82 -36.16 5.41
C TYR A 100 18.50 -36.32 6.79
N GLY A 101 17.70 -36.40 7.86
CA GLY A 101 18.19 -36.73 9.21
C GLY A 101 18.05 -35.65 10.30
N GLY A 102 18.71 -35.94 11.43
CA GLY A 102 18.64 -35.20 12.70
C GLY A 102 19.67 -34.07 12.88
N ASP A 103 20.39 -33.66 11.84
CA ASP A 103 21.38 -32.58 11.93
C ASP A 103 20.72 -31.21 12.15
N ILE A 104 20.45 -30.91 13.43
CA ILE A 104 19.83 -29.67 13.90
C ILE A 104 20.72 -28.46 13.56
N THR A 105 22.04 -28.62 13.61
CA THR A 105 23.01 -27.55 13.37
C THR A 105 22.91 -27.05 11.92
N ARG A 106 22.83 -27.98 10.96
CA ARG A 106 22.66 -27.65 9.54
C ARG A 106 21.31 -26.99 9.26
N LYS A 107 20.20 -27.50 9.84
CA LYS A 107 18.87 -26.88 9.73
C LYS A 107 18.89 -25.43 10.23
N LYS A 108 19.47 -25.18 11.42
CA LYS A 108 19.61 -23.84 12.00
C LYS A 108 20.44 -22.91 11.11
N LYS A 109 21.56 -23.39 10.53
CA LYS A 109 22.41 -22.60 9.62
C LYS A 109 21.64 -22.16 8.37
N LEU A 110 20.86 -23.05 7.76
CA LEU A 110 20.04 -22.75 6.58
C LEU A 110 18.94 -21.73 6.89
N LEU A 111 18.27 -21.88 8.04
CA LEU A 111 17.25 -20.94 8.49
C LEU A 111 17.82 -19.55 8.79
N LYS A 112 18.99 -19.46 9.42
CA LYS A 112 19.69 -18.19 9.65
C LYS A 112 20.03 -17.48 8.33
N LYS A 113 20.55 -18.22 7.34
CA LYS A 113 20.82 -17.68 5.99
C LYS A 113 19.55 -17.19 5.31
N GLN A 114 18.45 -17.95 5.40
CA GLN A 114 17.16 -17.55 4.85
C GLN A 114 16.64 -16.27 5.49
N ALA A 115 16.70 -16.15 6.82
CA ALA A 115 16.25 -14.96 7.53
C ALA A 115 17.07 -13.72 7.17
N ALA A 116 18.40 -13.84 7.13
CA ALA A 116 19.29 -12.76 6.72
C ALA A 116 19.04 -12.33 5.26
N GLY A 117 18.83 -13.29 4.36
CA GLY A 117 18.45 -13.02 2.98
C GLY A 117 17.14 -12.26 2.87
N LYS A 118 16.09 -12.67 3.60
CA LYS A 118 14.81 -11.96 3.62
C LYS A 118 14.93 -10.53 4.17
N LYS A 119 15.75 -10.31 5.21
CA LYS A 119 16.00 -8.98 5.77
C LYS A 119 16.67 -8.06 4.74
N ARG A 120 17.69 -8.57 4.03
CA ARG A 120 18.39 -7.83 2.97
C ARG A 120 17.48 -7.52 1.78
N MET A 121 16.64 -8.48 1.38
CA MET A 121 15.66 -8.26 0.32
C MET A 121 14.63 -7.20 0.71
N LYS A 122 14.18 -7.17 1.97
CA LYS A 122 13.22 -6.16 2.43
C LYS A 122 13.79 -4.74 2.37
N SER A 123 15.07 -4.54 2.68
CA SER A 123 15.68 -3.20 2.73
C SER A 123 16.01 -2.62 1.35
N ILE A 124 16.26 -3.47 0.35
CA ILE A 124 16.68 -3.05 -1.00
C ILE A 124 15.52 -3.23 -2.01
N GLY A 125 14.56 -4.09 -1.69
CA GLY A 125 13.50 -4.50 -2.60
C GLY A 125 12.52 -3.36 -2.87
N LYS A 126 12.59 -2.80 -4.07
CA LYS A 126 11.51 -2.03 -4.66
C LYS A 126 10.38 -2.97 -5.06
N VAL A 127 9.15 -2.53 -4.86
CA VAL A 127 7.96 -3.29 -5.23
C VAL A 127 7.38 -2.64 -6.47
N ASP A 128 7.63 -3.26 -7.62
CA ASP A 128 7.01 -2.81 -8.87
C ASP A 128 5.52 -3.15 -8.85
N VAL A 129 4.68 -2.13 -8.99
CA VAL A 129 3.22 -2.28 -9.05
C VAL A 129 2.83 -2.41 -10.52
N PRO A 130 2.14 -3.49 -10.94
CA PRO A 130 1.76 -3.68 -12.33
C PRO A 130 0.69 -2.66 -12.75
N GLN A 131 0.71 -2.28 -14.04
CA GLN A 131 -0.24 -1.31 -14.60
C GLN A 131 -1.71 -1.74 -14.42
N GLU A 132 -1.98 -3.04 -14.50
CA GLU A 132 -3.30 -3.64 -14.28
C GLU A 132 -3.87 -3.31 -12.90
N ALA A 133 -3.01 -3.27 -11.88
CA ALA A 133 -3.43 -2.97 -10.52
C ALA A 133 -3.93 -1.53 -10.38
N PHE A 134 -3.26 -0.59 -11.07
CA PHE A 134 -3.70 0.82 -11.09
C PHE A 134 -5.07 0.97 -11.75
N MET A 135 -5.28 0.32 -12.89
CA MET A 135 -6.55 0.40 -13.62
C MET A 135 -7.72 -0.20 -12.85
N ALA A 136 -7.48 -1.28 -12.10
CA ALA A 136 -8.51 -1.91 -11.27
C ALA A 136 -8.93 -1.01 -10.10
N VAL A 137 -7.97 -0.30 -9.48
CA VAL A 137 -8.24 0.62 -8.37
C VAL A 137 -9.06 1.83 -8.83
N LEU A 138 -8.74 2.42 -9.98
CA LEU A 138 -9.47 3.58 -10.53
C LEU A 138 -10.93 3.27 -10.90
N LYS A 139 -11.26 2.01 -11.19
CA LYS A 139 -12.64 1.60 -11.51
C LYS A 139 -13.52 1.53 -10.25
N LEU A 140 -12.96 1.13 -9.12
CA LEU A 140 -13.71 1.02 -7.86
C LEU A 140 -14.25 2.36 -7.36
N GLU A 141 -13.51 3.44 -7.57
CA GLU A 141 -14.00 4.79 -7.24
C GLU A 141 -15.28 5.17 -8.00
N LYS A 142 -15.56 4.56 -9.16
CA LYS A 142 -16.74 4.90 -9.97
C LYS A 142 -18.00 4.13 -9.58
N GLU A 143 -17.88 3.04 -8.84
CA GLU A 143 -19.02 2.19 -8.45
C GLU A 143 -19.60 2.57 -7.06
N ASP A 144 -18.86 3.31 -6.25
CA ASP A 144 -19.26 3.72 -4.89
C ASP A 144 -19.80 5.18 -4.81
N TRP A 145 -20.26 5.75 -5.94
CA TRP A 145 -20.90 7.09 -6.03
C TRP A 145 -22.22 7.07 -6.77
#